data_AF-A0A1I2MRG3-F1
#
_entry.id   AF-A0A1I2MRG3-F1
#
_cell.length_a   1.000
_cell.length_b   1.000
_cell.length_c   1.000
_cell.angle_alpha   90.00
_cell.angle_beta   90.00
_cell.angle_gamma   90.00
#
_symmetry.space_group_name_H-M   'P 1'
#
loop_
_entity.id
_entity.type
_entity.pdbx_description
1 polymer ?
#
loop_
_entity_poly.entity_id
_entity_poly.type
_entity_poly.pdbx_seq_one_letter_code
_entity_poly.pdbx_strand_id
1 'polypeptide(L)'
;MQKILAALAMALVAGAAAAQSVDFTEPKNGAVVSSPFKVKFAVTGMEVKPAGTMDSNTGHHHLIINGDSMKVGESIPFDEKHLHFGKGQTETEVTLPPGTYKLTMQFANGAHQSYGPGLSKSISVTVK
;
A
#
# COMPACT_ATOMS: atom_id res chain seq x y z
N MET A 1 38.20 53.11 0.93
CA MET A 1 38.18 51.98 1.88
C MET A 1 36.80 51.35 1.84
N GLN A 2 36.76 50.08 1.46
CA GLN A 2 35.57 49.28 1.18
C GLN A 2 35.01 48.72 2.49
N LYS A 3 33.71 48.90 2.75
CA LYS A 3 32.99 48.10 3.75
C LYS A 3 31.67 47.63 3.14
N ILE A 4 31.74 46.39 2.65
CA ILE A 4 30.62 45.55 2.25
C ILE A 4 29.84 45.21 3.53
N LEU A 5 28.52 45.43 3.54
CA LEU A 5 27.63 44.72 4.45
C LEU A 5 26.89 43.65 3.64
N ALA A 6 27.14 42.39 4.01
CA ALA A 6 26.52 41.21 3.44
C ALA A 6 25.08 41.06 3.97
N ALA A 7 24.13 40.83 3.06
CA ALA A 7 22.79 40.37 3.42
C ALA A 7 22.81 38.84 3.54
N LEU A 8 22.42 38.32 4.70
CA LEU A 8 22.25 36.88 4.93
C LEU A 8 20.84 36.48 4.49
N ALA A 9 20.71 35.77 3.37
CA ALA A 9 19.46 35.13 2.99
C ALA A 9 19.39 33.75 3.65
N MET A 10 18.50 33.57 4.63
CA MET A 10 18.13 32.24 5.14
C MET A 10 17.19 31.58 4.12
N ALA A 11 17.70 30.61 3.37
CA ALA A 11 16.87 29.72 2.57
C ALA A 11 16.26 28.65 3.49
N LEU A 12 14.95 28.70 3.70
CA LEU A 12 14.18 27.60 4.28
C LEU A 12 14.08 26.48 3.26
N VAL A 13 14.91 25.44 3.39
CA VAL A 13 14.71 24.18 2.67
C VAL A 13 13.68 23.38 3.45
N ALA A 14 12.39 23.59 3.14
CA ALA A 14 11.36 22.64 3.53
C ALA A 14 11.58 21.36 2.70
N GLY A 15 12.15 20.32 3.32
CA GLY A 15 12.23 19.00 2.72
C GLY A 15 10.80 18.50 2.47
N ALA A 16 10.35 18.48 1.22
CA ALA A 16 9.09 17.86 0.87
C ALA A 16 9.23 16.35 1.16
N ALA A 17 8.55 15.88 2.21
CA ALA A 17 8.37 14.44 2.39
C ALA A 17 7.71 13.89 1.12
N ALA A 18 8.34 12.89 0.50
CA ALA A 18 7.76 12.26 -0.69
C ALA A 18 6.36 11.75 -0.35
N ALA A 19 5.38 12.03 -1.22
CA ALA A 19 4.02 11.54 -1.02
C ALA A 19 4.02 10.01 -0.93
N GLN A 20 3.44 9.46 0.14
CA GLN A 20 3.31 8.03 0.31
C GLN A 20 2.04 7.54 -0.39
N SER A 21 2.15 6.42 -1.11
CA SER A 21 1.01 5.83 -1.80
C SER A 21 1.22 4.34 -2.03
N VAL A 22 0.13 3.64 -2.33
CA VAL A 22 0.18 2.26 -2.82
C VAL A 22 -0.60 2.14 -4.13
N ASP A 23 -0.20 1.21 -4.99
CA ASP A 23 -0.94 0.92 -6.23
C ASP A 23 -0.98 -0.57 -6.58
N PHE A 24 -1.97 -0.95 -7.39
CA PHE A 24 -1.97 -2.22 -8.12
C PHE A 24 -1.22 -2.02 -9.43
N THR A 25 -0.06 -2.65 -9.56
CA THR A 25 0.63 -2.67 -10.85
C THR A 25 -0.06 -3.65 -11.80
N GLU A 26 -0.67 -4.71 -11.25
CA GLU A 26 -1.46 -5.73 -11.94
C GLU A 26 -2.46 -6.37 -10.96
N PRO A 27 -3.71 -6.70 -11.36
CA PRO A 27 -4.38 -6.25 -12.57
C PRO A 27 -4.76 -4.77 -12.48
N LYS A 28 -5.12 -4.16 -13.62
CA LYS A 28 -5.66 -2.79 -13.63
C LYS A 28 -7.13 -2.78 -13.22
N ASN A 29 -7.59 -1.64 -12.73
CA ASN A 29 -9.01 -1.45 -12.41
C ASN A 29 -9.89 -1.72 -13.63
N GLY A 30 -10.93 -2.54 -13.45
CA GLY A 30 -11.84 -2.98 -14.50
C GLY A 30 -11.34 -4.16 -15.33
N ALA A 31 -10.21 -4.78 -14.97
CA ALA A 31 -9.68 -5.91 -15.73
C ALA A 31 -10.61 -7.13 -15.71
N VAL A 32 -10.68 -7.83 -16.84
CA VAL A 32 -11.27 -9.17 -16.97
C VAL A 32 -10.14 -10.20 -16.96
N VAL A 33 -10.17 -11.15 -16.04
CA VAL A 33 -9.09 -12.11 -15.77
C VAL A 33 -9.60 -13.55 -15.75
N SER A 34 -8.72 -14.51 -16.04
CA SER A 34 -9.00 -15.95 -15.80
C SER A 34 -8.43 -16.35 -14.44
N SER A 35 -9.09 -17.24 -13.72
CA SER A 35 -8.54 -17.79 -12.47
C SER A 35 -7.57 -18.97 -12.73
N PRO A 36 -6.42 -19.05 -12.02
CA PRO A 36 -5.87 -18.04 -11.12
C PRO A 36 -5.30 -16.85 -11.90
N PHE A 37 -5.30 -15.68 -11.27
CA PHE A 37 -4.73 -14.46 -11.85
C PHE A 37 -3.68 -13.84 -10.93
N LYS A 38 -2.70 -13.17 -11.54
CA LYS A 38 -1.65 -12.50 -10.79
C LYS A 38 -2.14 -11.17 -10.23
N VAL A 39 -1.76 -10.89 -8.99
CA VAL A 39 -1.93 -9.59 -8.34
C VAL A 39 -0.56 -9.10 -7.91
N LYS A 40 -0.22 -7.86 -8.25
CA LYS A 40 1.05 -7.19 -7.95
C LYS A 40 0.80 -5.84 -7.28
N PHE A 41 1.55 -5.61 -6.22
CA PHE A 41 1.48 -4.43 -5.38
C PHE A 41 2.68 -3.53 -5.59
N ALA A 42 2.50 -2.24 -5.35
CA ALA A 42 3.57 -1.27 -5.22
C ALA A 42 3.31 -0.35 -4.03
N VAL A 43 4.40 0.13 -3.43
CA VAL A 43 4.39 1.20 -2.43
C VAL A 43 5.41 2.27 -2.83
N THR A 44 5.07 3.54 -2.62
CA THR A 44 5.94 4.70 -2.84
C THR A 44 6.15 5.41 -1.52
N GLY A 45 7.39 5.84 -1.26
CA GLY A 45 7.73 6.58 -0.04
C GLY A 45 7.85 5.73 1.23
N MET A 46 7.69 4.41 1.15
CA MET A 46 7.88 3.46 2.27
C MET A 46 8.59 2.17 1.80
N GLU A 47 9.10 1.39 2.75
CA GLU A 47 9.71 0.09 2.47
C GLU A 47 8.80 -1.08 2.82
N VAL A 48 8.84 -2.14 2.01
CA VAL A 48 8.20 -3.41 2.32
C VAL A 48 9.13 -4.23 3.22
N LYS A 49 8.64 -4.67 4.39
CA LYS A 49 9.36 -5.52 5.35
C LYS A 49 8.44 -6.62 5.90
N PRO A 50 8.99 -7.75 6.38
CA PRO A 50 8.19 -8.77 7.03
C PRO A 50 7.43 -8.24 8.25
N ALA A 51 6.28 -8.84 8.53
CA ALA A 51 5.55 -8.68 9.77
C ALA A 51 6.48 -8.92 10.98
N GLY A 52 6.25 -8.19 12.07
CA GLY A 52 7.13 -8.08 13.23
C GLY A 52 8.19 -6.99 13.12
N THR A 53 8.51 -6.49 11.92
CA THR A 53 9.42 -5.34 11.75
C THR A 53 8.69 -4.05 12.14
N MET A 54 9.19 -3.36 13.18
CA MET A 54 8.57 -2.16 13.75
C MET A 54 9.32 -0.87 13.41
N ASP A 55 10.20 -0.91 12.41
CA ASP A 55 10.93 0.26 11.94
C ASP A 55 9.98 1.31 11.37
N SER A 56 10.31 2.58 11.60
CA SER A 56 9.59 3.70 10.99
C SER A 56 9.56 3.57 9.46
N ASN A 57 8.46 3.96 8.83
CA ASN A 57 8.32 3.99 7.38
C ASN A 57 8.40 2.62 6.69
N THR A 58 8.05 1.56 7.40
CA THR A 58 8.02 0.17 6.89
C THR A 58 6.65 -0.48 7.04
N GLY A 59 6.37 -1.51 6.26
CA GLY A 59 5.13 -2.27 6.37
C GLY A 59 5.04 -3.42 5.39
N HIS A 60 3.86 -4.01 5.26
CA HIS A 60 3.58 -5.04 4.26
C HIS A 60 2.15 -4.94 3.71
N HIS A 61 1.93 -5.60 2.58
CA HIS A 61 0.66 -5.58 1.88
C HIS A 61 -0.34 -6.57 2.47
N HIS A 62 -1.61 -6.24 2.28
CA HIS A 62 -2.77 -7.11 2.46
C HIS A 62 -3.71 -6.95 1.28
N LEU A 63 -4.49 -7.99 0.99
CA LEU A 63 -5.56 -7.94 0.00
C LEU A 63 -6.89 -8.31 0.67
N ILE A 64 -7.84 -7.40 0.63
CA ILE A 64 -9.19 -7.55 1.17
C ILE A 64 -10.14 -7.83 0.01
N ILE A 65 -10.79 -8.98 0.03
CA ILE A 65 -11.75 -9.42 -0.99
C ILE A 65 -13.15 -8.96 -0.59
N ASN A 66 -13.77 -8.15 -1.45
CA ASN A 66 -15.10 -7.57 -1.26
C ASN A 66 -15.25 -6.76 0.04
N GLY A 67 -14.15 -6.15 0.51
CA GLY A 67 -14.14 -5.26 1.68
C GLY A 67 -13.55 -3.89 1.38
N ASP A 68 -13.78 -2.96 2.30
CA ASP A 68 -13.26 -1.59 2.28
C ASP A 68 -11.89 -1.47 2.99
N SER A 69 -11.25 -0.31 2.85
CA SER A 69 -10.04 0.03 3.59
C SER A 69 -10.31 0.12 5.09
N MET A 70 -9.29 -0.20 5.89
CA MET A 70 -9.36 -0.13 7.35
C MET A 70 -8.87 1.22 7.88
N LYS A 71 -9.35 1.66 9.04
CA LYS A 71 -8.89 2.92 9.65
C LYS A 71 -7.47 2.80 10.17
N VAL A 72 -6.81 3.94 10.39
CA VAL A 72 -5.47 3.98 10.98
C VAL A 72 -5.47 3.26 12.33
N GLY A 73 -4.53 2.34 12.51
CA GLY A 73 -4.34 1.60 13.76
C GLY A 73 -5.25 0.38 13.96
N GLU A 74 -6.27 0.18 13.11
CA GLU A 74 -7.09 -1.03 13.17
C GLU A 74 -6.30 -2.25 12.67
N SER A 75 -6.39 -3.36 13.39
CA SER A 75 -5.75 -4.62 13.00
C SER A 75 -6.47 -5.25 11.83
N ILE A 76 -5.72 -5.73 10.83
CA ILE A 76 -6.27 -6.51 9.72
C ILE A 76 -6.83 -7.84 10.27
N PRO A 77 -8.11 -8.18 10.05
CA PRO A 77 -8.69 -9.46 10.48
C PRO A 77 -7.95 -10.63 9.84
N PHE A 78 -7.80 -11.71 10.60
CA PHE A 78 -7.31 -12.99 10.08
C PHE A 78 -8.52 -13.87 9.74
N ASP A 79 -9.00 -13.73 8.52
CA ASP A 79 -10.11 -14.52 7.98
C ASP A 79 -9.89 -14.80 6.48
N GLU A 80 -10.81 -15.56 5.87
CA GLU A 80 -10.71 -15.98 4.46
C GLU A 80 -10.78 -14.83 3.44
N LYS A 81 -11.25 -13.64 3.85
CA LYS A 81 -11.37 -12.46 2.99
C LYS A 81 -10.15 -11.56 3.04
N HIS A 82 -9.24 -11.78 3.99
CA HIS A 82 -8.05 -10.97 4.21
C HIS A 82 -6.79 -11.82 3.95
N LEU A 83 -6.18 -11.62 2.79
CA LEU A 83 -4.92 -12.27 2.46
C LEU A 83 -3.75 -11.45 2.99
N HIS A 84 -2.84 -12.10 3.72
CA HIS A 84 -1.71 -11.46 4.38
C HIS A 84 -0.40 -11.75 3.64
N PHE A 85 0.37 -10.69 3.34
CA PHE A 85 1.68 -10.79 2.70
C PHE A 85 2.80 -10.44 3.68
N GLY A 86 2.72 -11.01 4.89
CA GLY A 86 3.61 -10.72 6.02
C GLY A 86 5.05 -11.19 5.88
N LYS A 87 5.45 -11.82 4.77
CA LYS A 87 6.88 -12.08 4.46
C LYS A 87 7.48 -11.00 3.54
N GLY A 88 6.72 -9.93 3.27
CA GLY A 88 7.11 -8.86 2.37
C GLY A 88 6.85 -9.19 0.89
N GLN A 89 5.86 -10.05 0.60
CA GLN A 89 5.53 -10.36 -0.79
C GLN A 89 4.91 -9.14 -1.48
N THR A 90 5.35 -8.87 -2.70
CA THR A 90 4.83 -7.80 -3.56
C THR A 90 3.97 -8.35 -4.71
N GLU A 91 3.86 -9.66 -4.84
CA GLU A 91 2.97 -10.31 -5.78
C GLU A 91 2.43 -11.64 -5.25
N THR A 92 1.31 -12.07 -5.81
CA THR A 92 0.66 -13.35 -5.49
C THR A 92 -0.20 -13.83 -6.67
N GLU A 93 -0.63 -15.09 -6.61
CA GLU A 93 -1.71 -15.62 -7.46
C GLU A 93 -2.99 -15.70 -6.63
N VAL A 94 -4.07 -15.14 -7.15
CA VAL A 94 -5.40 -15.16 -6.54
C VAL A 94 -6.29 -16.10 -7.33
N THR A 95 -6.92 -17.02 -6.60
CA THR A 95 -7.91 -17.96 -7.12
C THR A 95 -9.28 -17.54 -6.63
N LEU A 96 -10.18 -17.21 -7.55
CA LEU A 96 -11.56 -16.84 -7.26
C LEU A 96 -12.48 -17.49 -8.29
N PRO A 97 -13.71 -17.90 -7.92
CA PRO A 97 -14.68 -18.38 -8.90
C PRO A 97 -15.13 -17.23 -9.83
N PRO A 98 -15.70 -17.55 -11.02
CA PRO A 98 -16.24 -16.53 -11.92
C PRO A 98 -17.20 -15.56 -11.21
N GLY A 99 -17.05 -14.26 -11.47
CA GLY A 99 -17.79 -13.22 -10.77
C GLY A 99 -17.11 -11.85 -10.81
N THR A 100 -17.78 -10.83 -10.25
CA THR A 100 -17.22 -9.48 -10.09
C THR A 100 -16.79 -9.28 -8.64
N TYR A 101 -15.56 -8.80 -8.46
CA TYR A 101 -14.96 -8.61 -7.14
C TYR A 101 -14.42 -7.21 -6.98
N LYS A 102 -14.60 -6.65 -5.77
CA LYS A 102 -13.82 -5.53 -5.30
C LYS A 102 -12.58 -6.07 -4.59
N LEU A 103 -11.41 -5.70 -5.07
CA LEU A 103 -10.15 -5.99 -4.41
C LEU A 103 -9.62 -4.71 -3.79
N THR A 104 -9.40 -4.71 -2.47
CA THR A 104 -8.82 -3.58 -1.76
C THR A 104 -7.47 -3.98 -1.20
N MET A 105 -6.40 -3.38 -1.72
CA MET A 105 -5.08 -3.49 -1.12
C MET A 105 -5.03 -2.56 0.10
N GLN A 106 -4.49 -3.06 1.21
CA GLN A 106 -4.24 -2.29 2.43
C GLN A 106 -2.78 -2.45 2.84
N PHE A 107 -2.06 -1.34 3.02
CA PHE A 107 -0.73 -1.36 3.64
C PHE A 107 -0.85 -1.23 5.16
N ALA A 108 -0.05 -2.00 5.88
CA ALA A 108 -0.07 -2.06 7.35
C ALA A 108 1.34 -2.24 7.92
N ASN A 109 1.51 -1.90 9.20
CA ASN A 109 2.78 -2.01 9.91
C ASN A 109 3.13 -3.47 10.29
N GLY A 110 4.27 -3.67 10.97
CA GLY A 110 4.70 -5.00 11.43
C GLY A 110 3.71 -5.73 12.35
N ALA A 111 2.80 -5.02 13.02
CA ALA A 111 1.77 -5.59 13.89
C ALA A 111 0.43 -5.86 13.16
N HIS A 112 0.42 -5.81 11.82
CA HIS A 112 -0.79 -5.89 10.99
C HIS A 112 -1.79 -4.77 11.30
N GLN A 113 -1.34 -3.59 11.71
CA GLN A 113 -2.21 -2.44 11.92
C GLN A 113 -2.18 -1.54 10.69
N SER A 114 -3.37 -1.22 10.17
CA SER A 114 -3.55 -0.42 8.98
C SER A 114 -2.91 0.98 9.12
N TYR A 115 -2.24 1.43 8.06
CA TYR A 115 -1.85 2.84 7.92
C TYR A 115 -2.99 3.76 7.47
N GLY A 116 -4.22 3.22 7.38
CA GLY A 116 -5.44 3.94 7.06
C GLY A 116 -5.79 3.95 5.56
N PRO A 117 -6.90 4.63 5.21
CA PRO A 117 -7.37 4.71 3.83
C PRO A 117 -6.38 5.38 2.86
N GLY A 118 -5.52 6.27 3.36
CA GLY A 118 -4.50 6.94 2.54
C GLY A 118 -3.43 6.00 1.96
N LEU A 119 -3.19 4.85 2.60
CA LEU A 119 -2.34 3.78 2.08
C LEU A 119 -3.16 2.52 1.77
N SER A 120 -4.27 2.75 1.10
CA SER A 120 -5.10 1.72 0.50
C SER A 120 -5.39 2.06 -0.96
N LYS A 121 -5.77 1.05 -1.74
CA LYS A 121 -6.26 1.21 -3.11
C LYS A 121 -7.32 0.16 -3.35
N SER A 122 -8.40 0.52 -4.03
CA SER A 122 -9.39 -0.45 -4.49
C SER A 122 -9.43 -0.52 -6.01
N ILE A 123 -9.66 -1.72 -6.52
CA ILE A 123 -9.96 -1.99 -7.93
C ILE A 123 -11.16 -2.92 -8.03
N SER A 124 -11.87 -2.86 -9.15
CA SER A 124 -12.85 -3.86 -9.56
C SER A 124 -12.20 -4.82 -10.55
N VAL A 125 -12.46 -6.12 -10.43
CA VAL A 125 -12.04 -7.14 -11.39
C VAL A 125 -13.20 -8.08 -11.71
N THR A 126 -13.25 -8.57 -12.94
CA THR A 126 -14.20 -9.60 -13.36
C THR A 126 -13.45 -10.88 -13.67
N VAL A 127 -13.75 -11.95 -12.94
CA VAL A 127 -13.22 -13.28 -13.20
C VAL A 127 -14.17 -14.01 -14.14
N LYS A 128 -13.65 -14.55 -15.25
CA LYS A 128 -14.41 -15.33 -16.24
C LYS A 128 -14.24 -16.84 -16.05
#